data_AF-A0A2P4R6H5-F1
#
_entry.id   AF-A0A2P4R6H5-F1
#
_cell.length_a   1.000
_cell.length_b   1.000
_cell.length_c   1.000
_cell.angle_alpha   90.00
_cell.angle_beta   90.00
_cell.angle_gamma   90.00
#
_symmetry.space_group_name_H-M   'P 1'
#
loop_
_entity.id
_entity.type
_entity.pdbx_description
1 polymer ?
#
loop_
_entity_poly.entity_id
_entity_poly.type
_entity_poly.pdbx_seq_one_letter_code
_entity_poly.pdbx_strand_id
1 'polypeptide(L)'
;MDELNVQVSLYNRHRNGRYSSYKGTVGKVARNVLHQHFNETVPFKVLHTDVTQVRLADTKWAYVSAITDEASKEVLAFQVSNSPNSKLIMDTLDELTENIPEGMKPIIHSDQGWHYQLNYYTDKLSEKKFIQSMSRKGNCLDNAPIESFFHLLKTECLNGFPQCKDIGELKENKKKYVN
;
A
#
# COMPACT_ATOMS: atom_id res chain seq x y z
N MET A 1 -10.09 28.66 20.02
CA MET A 1 -11.00 27.52 19.80
C MET A 1 -11.48 26.90 21.13
N ASP A 2 -11.37 27.60 22.27
CA ASP A 2 -11.84 27.09 23.58
C ASP A 2 -13.19 27.69 24.04
N GLU A 3 -13.82 28.57 23.24
CA GLU A 3 -15.06 29.24 23.63
C GLU A 3 -16.34 28.53 23.18
N LEU A 4 -16.27 27.52 22.31
CA LEU A 4 -17.46 26.91 21.71
C LEU A 4 -17.86 25.55 22.27
N ASN A 5 -17.09 24.94 23.17
CA ASN A 5 -17.39 23.61 23.73
C ASN A 5 -17.75 22.53 22.67
N VAL A 6 -17.35 22.74 21.41
CA VAL A 6 -17.51 21.79 20.31
C VAL A 6 -16.23 20.98 20.23
N GLN A 7 -16.21 19.83 20.90
CA GLN A 7 -15.17 18.83 20.70
C GLN A 7 -15.46 18.06 19.41
N VAL A 8 -14.49 18.05 18.49
CA VAL A 8 -14.51 17.12 17.36
C VAL A 8 -14.30 15.71 17.90
N SER A 9 -15.38 14.94 18.03
CA SER A 9 -15.37 13.54 18.52
C SER A 9 -14.78 12.55 17.51
N LEU A 10 -14.73 12.93 16.22
CA LEU A 10 -14.33 12.08 15.10
C LEU A 10 -12.86 12.19 14.71
N TYR A 11 -12.11 13.17 15.23
CA TYR A 11 -10.66 13.19 15.06
C TYR A 11 -10.07 12.14 16.00
N ASN A 12 -10.06 10.91 15.48
CA ASN A 12 -9.43 9.76 16.11
C ASN A 12 -7.93 10.05 16.30
N ARG A 13 -7.61 10.68 17.44
CA ARG A 13 -6.25 10.98 17.91
C ARG A 13 -5.44 9.71 18.23
N HIS A 14 -5.98 8.50 18.03
CA HIS A 14 -5.31 7.22 18.29
C HIS A 14 -4.69 6.57 17.05
N ARG A 15 -3.91 7.30 16.24
CA ARG A 15 -3.23 6.72 15.06
C ARG A 15 -1.72 6.49 15.19
N ASN A 16 -1.08 6.81 16.31
CA ASN A 16 0.40 6.74 16.40
C ASN A 16 0.92 5.65 17.38
N GLY A 17 1.53 4.61 16.79
CA GLY A 17 2.30 3.53 17.41
C GLY A 17 1.82 2.14 16.94
N ARG A 18 2.57 1.28 16.22
CA ARG A 18 4.01 0.94 16.33
C ARG A 18 4.70 0.60 14.97
N TYR A 19 4.03 0.72 13.82
CA TYR A 19 4.64 0.42 12.53
C TYR A 19 5.27 1.66 11.88
N SER A 20 6.57 1.58 11.62
CA SER A 20 7.28 2.51 10.74
C SER A 20 7.91 1.67 9.64
N SER A 21 7.46 1.86 8.40
CA SER A 21 8.16 1.36 7.20
C SER A 21 9.51 2.07 7.04
N TYR A 22 9.65 3.28 7.59
CA TYR A 22 10.89 4.03 7.54
C TYR A 22 11.91 3.52 8.56
N LYS A 23 13.05 3.04 8.06
CA LYS A 23 14.24 2.66 8.86
C LYS A 23 15.52 3.34 8.37
N GLY A 24 15.39 4.42 7.58
CA GLY A 24 16.52 4.96 6.82
C GLY A 24 16.85 4.12 5.59
N THR A 25 18.06 4.34 5.05
CA THR A 25 18.58 3.54 3.94
C THR A 25 19.10 2.22 4.48
N VAL A 26 18.35 1.15 4.25
CA VAL A 26 18.69 -0.22 4.68
C VAL A 26 19.05 -1.15 3.52
N GLY A 27 18.84 -0.68 2.29
CA GLY A 27 19.15 -1.42 1.07
C GLY A 27 19.25 -0.48 -0.13
N LYS A 28 18.82 -0.95 -1.30
CA LYS A 28 18.92 -0.18 -2.55
C LYS A 28 17.72 0.75 -2.72
N VAL A 29 17.99 2.05 -2.81
CA VAL A 29 16.99 3.07 -3.13
C VAL A 29 16.99 3.30 -4.65
N ALA A 30 15.82 3.16 -5.27
CA ALA A 30 15.63 3.45 -6.68
C ALA A 30 15.41 4.96 -6.92
N ARG A 31 15.75 5.45 -8.12
CA ARG A 31 15.44 6.82 -8.53
C ARG A 31 13.92 7.00 -8.64
N ASN A 32 13.41 8.15 -8.21
CA ASN A 32 12.03 8.52 -8.53
C ASN A 32 11.90 8.73 -10.05
N VAL A 33 11.21 7.83 -10.74
CA VAL A 33 10.97 7.91 -12.19
C VAL A 33 9.70 8.72 -12.51
N LEU A 34 8.73 8.76 -11.58
CA LEU A 34 7.43 9.38 -11.83
C LEU A 34 7.44 10.89 -11.62
N HIS A 35 8.24 11.40 -10.68
CA HIS A 35 8.32 12.84 -10.38
C HIS A 35 6.95 13.51 -10.18
N GLN A 36 5.99 12.82 -9.54
CA GLN A 36 4.59 13.26 -9.33
C GLN A 36 3.73 13.41 -10.58
N HIS A 37 4.18 12.90 -11.73
CA HIS A 37 3.35 12.82 -12.92
C HIS A 37 2.44 11.60 -12.85
N PHE A 38 1.26 11.77 -12.21
CA PHE A 38 0.22 10.74 -12.08
C PHE A 38 -0.87 10.91 -13.14
N ASN A 39 -0.50 10.81 -14.40
CA ASN A 39 -1.38 11.01 -15.55
C ASN A 39 -1.28 9.88 -16.58
N GLU A 40 -0.82 8.70 -16.18
CA GLU A 40 -0.79 7.53 -17.04
C GLU A 40 -2.22 7.09 -17.39
N THR A 41 -2.44 6.84 -18.67
CA THR A 41 -3.76 6.47 -19.21
C THR A 41 -3.74 5.08 -19.84
N VAL A 42 -2.57 4.45 -19.93
CA VAL A 42 -2.41 3.08 -20.45
C VAL A 42 -2.26 2.11 -19.28
N PRO A 43 -3.16 1.11 -19.15
CA PRO A 43 -3.06 0.09 -18.10
C PRO A 43 -1.73 -0.66 -18.11
N PHE A 44 -1.32 -1.13 -16.94
CA PHE A 44 -0.11 -1.92 -16.68
C PHE A 44 1.22 -1.20 -16.96
N LYS A 45 1.20 0.11 -17.14
CA LYS A 45 2.43 0.91 -17.29
C LYS A 45 2.96 1.44 -15.98
N VAL A 46 2.10 1.96 -15.12
CA VAL A 46 2.47 2.51 -13.81
C VAL A 46 1.58 1.89 -12.75
N LEU A 47 2.21 1.19 -11.83
CA LEU A 47 1.58 0.56 -10.69
C LEU A 47 2.08 1.22 -9.41
N HIS A 48 1.19 1.40 -8.44
CA HIS A 48 1.52 1.95 -7.13
C HIS A 48 1.39 0.89 -6.06
N THR A 49 2.33 0.85 -5.12
CA THR A 49 2.31 -0.11 -4.01
C THR A 49 2.72 0.54 -2.70
N ASP A 50 2.06 0.13 -1.63
CA ASP A 50 2.42 0.49 -0.26
C ASP A 50 1.82 -0.54 0.71
N VAL A 51 2.21 -0.45 1.99
CA VAL A 51 1.71 -1.27 3.09
C VAL A 51 1.05 -0.38 4.11
N THR A 52 -0.16 -0.73 4.53
CA THR A 52 -0.88 -0.01 5.57
C THR A 52 -1.29 -0.91 6.73
N GLN A 53 -1.29 -0.37 7.94
CA GLN A 53 -1.86 -1.04 9.10
C GLN A 53 -3.32 -0.65 9.31
N VAL A 54 -4.12 -1.62 9.73
CA VAL A 54 -5.55 -1.49 10.04
C VAL A 54 -5.80 -2.05 11.44
N ARG A 55 -6.55 -1.31 12.25
CA ARG A 55 -6.98 -1.75 13.57
C ARG A 55 -8.28 -2.53 13.43
N LEU A 56 -8.32 -3.76 13.93
CA LEU A 56 -9.49 -4.63 13.91
C LEU A 56 -10.35 -4.41 15.17
N ALA A 57 -11.60 -4.88 15.13
CA ALA A 57 -12.54 -4.71 16.25
C ALA A 57 -12.11 -5.53 17.48
N ASP A 58 -11.47 -6.68 17.26
CA ASP A 58 -10.83 -7.48 18.31
C ASP A 58 -9.57 -6.84 18.92
N THR A 59 -9.26 -5.59 18.54
CA THR A 59 -8.11 -4.81 18.98
C THR A 59 -6.75 -5.35 18.52
N LYS A 60 -6.72 -6.25 17.54
CA LYS A 60 -5.47 -6.63 16.86
C LYS A 60 -5.16 -5.70 15.70
N TRP A 61 -3.89 -5.68 15.33
CA TRP A 61 -3.44 -5.02 14.10
C TRP A 61 -3.39 -6.04 12.98
N ALA A 62 -3.91 -5.66 11.82
CA ALA A 62 -3.67 -6.33 10.55
C ALA A 62 -2.87 -5.40 9.64
N TYR A 63 -2.15 -6.00 8.70
CA TYR A 63 -1.35 -5.31 7.71
C TYR A 63 -1.86 -5.70 6.34
N VAL A 64 -2.08 -4.69 5.51
CA VAL A 64 -2.54 -4.83 4.14
C VAL A 64 -1.44 -4.33 3.24
N SER A 65 -1.08 -5.15 2.25
CA SER A 65 -0.20 -4.78 1.15
C SER A 65 -1.01 -4.83 -0.13
N ALA A 66 -0.93 -3.78 -0.94
CA ALA A 66 -1.72 -3.68 -2.16
C ALA A 66 -0.88 -3.14 -3.32
N ILE A 67 -1.31 -3.48 -4.55
CA ILE A 67 -0.78 -2.93 -5.79
C ILE A 67 -1.96 -2.48 -6.65
N THR A 68 -1.97 -1.21 -7.05
CA THR A 68 -3.03 -0.61 -7.87
C THR A 68 -2.49 -0.11 -9.20
N ASP A 69 -3.27 -0.25 -10.25
CA ASP A 69 -2.97 0.35 -11.56
C ASP A 69 -3.28 1.85 -11.58
N GLU A 70 -2.39 2.66 -12.13
CA GLU A 70 -2.61 4.10 -12.21
C GLU A 70 -3.72 4.48 -13.20
N ALA A 71 -3.82 3.80 -14.34
CA ALA A 71 -4.74 4.17 -15.41
C ALA A 71 -6.17 3.67 -15.13
N SER A 72 -6.32 2.39 -14.80
CA SER A 72 -7.63 1.77 -14.54
C SER A 72 -8.14 1.99 -13.11
N LYS A 73 -7.24 2.34 -12.18
CA LYS A 73 -7.50 2.40 -10.72
C LYS A 73 -7.86 1.05 -10.10
N GLU A 74 -7.70 -0.04 -10.83
CA GLU A 74 -8.00 -1.39 -10.33
C GLU A 74 -6.92 -1.85 -9.33
N VAL A 75 -7.34 -2.69 -8.38
CA VAL A 75 -6.43 -3.36 -7.45
C VAL A 75 -5.97 -4.66 -8.10
N LEU A 76 -4.70 -4.72 -8.48
CA LEU A 76 -4.11 -5.87 -9.16
C LEU A 76 -3.57 -6.93 -8.18
N ALA A 77 -3.29 -6.54 -6.94
CA ALA A 77 -2.89 -7.48 -5.89
C ALA A 77 -3.26 -6.94 -4.51
N PHE A 78 -3.61 -7.84 -3.59
CA PHE A 78 -4.05 -7.48 -2.24
C PHE A 78 -3.80 -8.64 -1.28
N GLN A 79 -2.92 -8.43 -0.30
CA GLN A 79 -2.62 -9.42 0.72
C GLN A 79 -2.83 -8.86 2.13
N VAL A 80 -3.23 -9.75 3.03
CA VAL A 80 -3.50 -9.42 4.43
C VAL A 80 -2.72 -10.36 5.35
N SER A 81 -2.01 -9.79 6.31
CA SER A 81 -1.20 -10.53 7.27
C SER A 81 -1.34 -9.94 8.68
N ASN A 82 -1.03 -10.75 9.70
CA ASN A 82 -0.90 -10.30 11.09
C ASN A 82 0.43 -9.55 11.35
N SER A 83 1.36 -9.58 10.38
CA SER A 83 2.69 -8.96 10.51
C SER A 83 3.14 -8.34 9.18
N PRO A 84 3.82 -7.18 9.20
CA PRO A 84 4.35 -6.53 8.00
C PRO A 84 5.75 -7.09 7.71
N ASN A 85 5.80 -8.33 7.24
CA ASN A 85 7.05 -9.06 6.97
C ASN A 85 7.30 -9.23 5.47
N SER A 86 8.48 -9.74 5.10
CA SER A 86 8.82 -10.00 3.70
C SER A 86 7.82 -10.93 3.00
N LYS A 87 7.25 -11.90 3.72
CA LYS A 87 6.23 -12.80 3.18
C LYS A 87 5.01 -12.03 2.67
N LEU A 88 4.47 -11.06 3.43
CA LEU A 88 3.35 -10.24 2.97
C LEU A 88 3.68 -9.53 1.63
N ILE A 89 4.88 -8.97 1.51
CA ILE A 89 5.30 -8.23 0.32
C ILE A 89 5.51 -9.15 -0.87
N MET A 90 6.17 -10.27 -0.66
CA MET A 90 6.43 -11.27 -1.70
C MET A 90 5.13 -11.92 -2.19
N ASP A 91 4.22 -12.31 -1.28
CA ASP A 91 2.92 -12.86 -1.65
C ASP A 91 2.10 -11.84 -2.47
N THR A 92 2.23 -10.53 -2.19
CA THR A 92 1.56 -9.48 -2.97
C THR A 92 2.16 -9.35 -4.37
N LEU A 93 3.49 -9.44 -4.47
CA LEU A 93 4.18 -9.34 -5.75
C LEU A 93 3.95 -10.61 -6.61
N ASP A 94 3.86 -11.78 -5.99
CA ASP A 94 3.51 -13.02 -6.67
C ASP A 94 2.07 -12.96 -7.23
N GLU A 95 1.09 -12.52 -6.43
CA GLU A 95 -0.28 -12.29 -6.90
C GLU A 95 -0.35 -11.30 -8.06
N LEU A 96 0.43 -10.20 -8.01
CA LEU A 96 0.51 -9.28 -9.15
C LEU A 96 0.98 -10.01 -10.42
N THR A 97 2.00 -10.85 -10.30
CA THR A 97 2.55 -11.56 -11.48
C THR A 97 1.59 -12.57 -12.09
N GLU A 98 0.60 -13.04 -11.31
CA GLU A 98 -0.49 -13.90 -11.79
C GLU A 98 -1.58 -13.07 -12.51
N ASN A 99 -1.82 -11.84 -12.05
CA ASN A 99 -2.92 -11.00 -12.52
C ASN A 99 -2.56 -10.07 -13.69
N ILE A 100 -1.27 -9.81 -13.95
CA ILE A 100 -0.87 -8.97 -15.08
C ILE A 100 -0.70 -9.78 -16.38
N PRO A 101 -1.00 -9.20 -17.55
CA PRO A 101 -0.74 -9.85 -18.83
C PRO A 101 0.75 -10.18 -19.03
N GLU A 102 1.01 -11.30 -19.71
CA GLU A 102 2.38 -11.72 -20.03
C GLU A 102 3.13 -10.65 -20.84
N GLY A 103 4.40 -10.44 -20.52
CA GLY A 103 5.27 -9.49 -21.22
C GLY A 103 5.17 -8.05 -20.75
N MET A 104 4.23 -7.72 -19.86
CA MET A 104 4.15 -6.40 -19.23
C MET A 104 5.37 -6.13 -18.36
N LYS A 105 5.87 -4.89 -18.43
CA LYS A 105 7.04 -4.41 -17.68
C LYS A 105 6.73 -3.08 -17.00
N PRO A 106 5.77 -3.06 -16.06
CA PRO A 106 5.36 -1.84 -15.39
C PRO A 106 6.51 -1.17 -14.65
N ILE A 107 6.36 0.14 -14.47
CA ILE A 107 6.97 0.86 -13.37
C ILE A 107 6.19 0.51 -12.11
N ILE A 108 6.86 0.00 -11.07
CA ILE A 108 6.28 -0.18 -9.74
C ILE A 108 6.81 0.93 -8.84
N HIS A 109 5.91 1.82 -8.44
CA HIS A 109 6.19 2.97 -7.59
C HIS A 109 5.81 2.69 -6.14
N SER A 110 6.73 2.98 -5.22
CA SER A 110 6.52 2.84 -3.78
C SER A 110 7.12 3.99 -2.99
N ASP A 111 6.84 4.04 -1.70
CA ASP A 111 7.63 4.82 -0.75
C ASP A 111 9.05 4.24 -0.56
N GLN A 112 9.86 4.88 0.30
CA GLN A 112 11.17 4.34 0.71
C GLN A 112 11.10 3.36 1.90
N GLY A 113 10.01 2.62 2.03
CA GLY A 113 9.84 1.59 3.06
C GLY A 113 10.98 0.57 3.03
N TRP A 114 11.38 0.09 4.22
CA TRP A 114 12.52 -0.83 4.38
C TRP A 114 12.36 -2.08 3.52
N HIS A 115 11.13 -2.58 3.37
CA HIS A 115 10.84 -3.79 2.61
C HIS A 115 11.08 -3.64 1.11
N TYR A 116 10.83 -2.44 0.56
CA TYR A 116 11.08 -2.16 -0.85
C TYR A 116 12.55 -1.94 -1.19
N GLN A 117 13.42 -1.79 -0.19
CA GLN A 117 14.86 -1.59 -0.40
C GLN A 117 15.66 -2.91 -0.39
N LEU A 118 15.11 -3.99 0.16
CA LEU A 118 15.84 -5.23 0.41
C LEU A 118 15.93 -6.11 -0.84
N ASN A 119 17.01 -6.90 -0.90
CA ASN A 119 17.36 -7.73 -2.05
C ASN A 119 16.21 -8.64 -2.51
N TYR A 120 15.48 -9.28 -1.59
CA TYR A 120 14.36 -10.15 -1.97
C TYR A 120 13.34 -9.45 -2.89
N TYR A 121 13.12 -8.16 -2.67
CA TYR A 121 12.18 -7.37 -3.46
C TYR A 121 12.83 -6.91 -4.76
N THR A 122 14.02 -6.30 -4.67
CA THR A 122 14.71 -5.78 -5.85
C THR A 122 15.10 -6.87 -6.85
N ASP A 123 15.47 -8.05 -6.36
CA ASP A 123 15.84 -9.20 -7.19
C ASP A 123 14.62 -9.75 -7.91
N LYS A 124 13.47 -9.86 -7.22
CA LYS A 124 12.21 -10.29 -7.84
C LYS A 124 11.72 -9.31 -8.91
N LEU A 125 11.80 -8.01 -8.66
CA LEU A 125 11.50 -6.99 -9.67
C LEU A 125 12.42 -7.12 -10.89
N SER A 126 13.71 -7.34 -10.67
CA SER A 126 14.70 -7.52 -11.73
C SER A 126 14.42 -8.79 -12.56
N GLU A 127 14.09 -9.91 -11.90
CA GLU A 127 13.71 -11.17 -12.55
C GLU A 127 12.51 -10.99 -13.50
N LYS A 128 11.49 -10.27 -13.04
CA LYS A 128 10.28 -9.96 -13.81
C LYS A 128 10.45 -8.79 -14.79
N LYS A 129 11.63 -8.15 -14.82
CA LYS A 129 11.96 -6.98 -15.65
C LYS A 129 11.04 -5.78 -15.37
N PHE A 130 10.54 -5.66 -14.14
CA PHE A 130 9.78 -4.51 -13.68
C PHE A 130 10.74 -3.36 -13.31
N ILE A 131 10.28 -2.13 -13.51
CA ILE A 131 11.08 -0.94 -13.23
C ILE A 131 10.71 -0.43 -11.85
N GLN A 132 11.64 -0.50 -10.90
CA GLN A 132 11.42 0.08 -9.58
C GLN A 132 11.53 1.60 -9.61
N SER A 133 10.57 2.28 -9.00
CA SER A 133 10.55 3.72 -8.77
C SER A 133 10.22 3.98 -7.30
N MET A 134 10.96 4.86 -6.62
CA MET A 134 10.70 5.16 -5.21
C MET A 134 10.53 6.66 -5.00
N SER A 135 9.60 7.05 -4.13
CA SER A 135 9.39 8.45 -3.75
C SER A 135 10.63 9.09 -3.14
N ARG A 136 10.67 10.42 -3.10
CA ARG A 136 11.67 11.15 -2.32
C ARG A 136 11.34 11.05 -0.84
N LYS A 137 12.37 10.92 0.00
CA LYS A 137 12.23 10.95 1.44
C LYS A 137 11.50 12.23 1.89
N GLY A 138 10.45 12.08 2.70
CA GLY A 138 9.71 13.19 3.28
C GLY A 138 8.68 13.85 2.36
N ASN A 139 8.39 13.25 1.21
CA ASN A 139 7.41 13.78 0.26
C ASN A 139 6.21 12.84 0.12
N CYS A 140 5.16 13.04 0.93
CA CYS A 140 3.95 12.22 0.89
C CYS A 140 3.21 12.33 -0.46
N LEU A 141 3.34 13.45 -1.16
CA LEU A 141 2.68 13.66 -2.45
C LEU A 141 3.16 12.68 -3.53
N ASP A 142 4.38 12.15 -3.39
CA ASP A 142 4.93 11.18 -4.34
C ASP A 142 4.19 9.82 -4.28
N ASN A 143 3.45 9.52 -3.22
CA ASN A 143 2.71 8.24 -3.07
C ASN A 143 1.18 8.43 -3.05
N ALA A 144 0.70 9.59 -3.49
CA ALA A 144 -0.70 9.99 -3.37
C ALA A 144 -1.72 8.99 -3.94
N PRO A 145 -1.47 8.29 -5.08
CA PRO A 145 -2.44 7.34 -5.63
C PRO A 145 -2.77 6.18 -4.68
N ILE A 146 -1.76 5.48 -4.16
CA ILE A 146 -1.98 4.35 -3.23
C ILE A 146 -2.43 4.82 -1.84
N GLU A 147 -1.98 5.99 -1.39
CA GLU A 147 -2.48 6.60 -0.15
C GLU A 147 -3.98 6.90 -0.25
N SER A 148 -4.44 7.37 -1.40
CA SER A 148 -5.87 7.63 -1.68
C SER A 148 -6.67 6.32 -1.64
N PHE A 149 -6.16 5.26 -2.28
CA PHE A 149 -6.78 3.93 -2.18
C PHE A 149 -6.88 3.46 -0.73
N PHE A 150 -5.81 3.55 0.05
CA PHE A 150 -5.85 3.13 1.46
C PHE A 150 -6.76 4.00 2.33
N HIS A 151 -6.93 5.27 1.99
CA HIS A 151 -7.91 6.12 2.63
C HIS A 151 -9.34 5.62 2.37
N LEU A 152 -9.67 5.28 1.12
CA LEU A 152 -10.96 4.69 0.75
C LEU A 152 -11.16 3.33 1.41
N LEU A 153 -10.18 2.42 1.30
CA LEU A 153 -10.21 1.10 1.94
C LEU A 153 -10.53 1.20 3.44
N LYS A 154 -9.86 2.13 4.15
CA LYS A 154 -10.10 2.32 5.59
C LYS A 154 -11.47 2.96 5.85
N THR A 155 -11.92 3.85 4.98
CA THR A 155 -13.24 4.47 5.11
C THR A 155 -14.35 3.48 4.83
N GLU A 156 -14.20 2.55 3.89
CA GLU A 156 -15.20 1.55 3.53
C GLU A 156 -15.18 0.32 4.43
N CYS A 157 -13.99 -0.26 4.70
CA CYS A 157 -13.87 -1.43 5.58
C CYS A 157 -14.07 -1.08 7.07
N LEU A 158 -13.88 0.19 7.44
CA LEU A 158 -14.06 0.63 8.81
C LEU A 158 -15.17 1.66 8.95
N ASN A 159 -15.85 2.22 7.93
CA ASN A 159 -16.90 3.24 8.15
C ASN A 159 -16.54 4.35 9.18
N GLY A 160 -15.25 4.67 9.37
CA GLY A 160 -14.74 5.51 10.47
C GLY A 160 -14.52 4.83 11.85
N PHE A 161 -14.97 3.60 12.09
CA PHE A 161 -14.82 2.73 13.29
C PHE A 161 -14.63 1.22 12.96
N PRO A 162 -13.74 0.46 13.63
CA PRO A 162 -13.41 -0.91 13.21
C PRO A 162 -14.63 -1.85 13.08
N GLN A 163 -15.03 -2.17 11.84
CA GLN A 163 -16.12 -3.12 11.54
C GLN A 163 -15.62 -4.54 11.32
N CYS A 164 -14.44 -4.73 10.71
CA CYS A 164 -13.86 -6.06 10.58
C CYS A 164 -13.51 -6.60 11.97
N LYS A 165 -14.22 -7.66 12.38
CA LYS A 165 -14.05 -8.31 13.66
C LYS A 165 -12.63 -8.85 13.82
N ASP A 166 -12.17 -9.56 12.80
CA ASP A 166 -10.88 -10.23 12.76
C ASP A 166 -10.25 -10.19 11.35
N ILE A 167 -9.05 -10.77 11.25
CA ILE A 167 -8.31 -10.84 9.98
C ILE A 167 -9.02 -11.72 8.94
N GLY A 168 -9.86 -12.66 9.36
CA GLY A 168 -10.64 -13.52 8.47
C GLY A 168 -11.63 -12.70 7.67
N GLU A 169 -12.44 -11.87 8.33
CA GLU A 169 -13.36 -10.95 7.66
C GLU A 169 -12.63 -9.95 6.75
N LEU A 170 -11.47 -9.44 7.17
CA LEU A 170 -10.66 -8.56 6.32
C LEU A 170 -10.13 -9.28 5.07
N LYS A 171 -9.80 -10.58 5.17
CA LYS A 171 -9.42 -11.42 4.03
C LYS A 171 -10.59 -11.71 3.11
N GLU A 172 -11.82 -11.83 3.62
CA GLU A 172 -13.00 -11.99 2.77
C GLU A 172 -13.29 -10.73 1.95
N ASN A 173 -13.06 -9.55 2.53
CA ASN A 173 -13.18 -8.28 1.82
C ASN A 173 -12.24 -8.16 0.63
N LYS A 174 -11.10 -8.87 0.62
CA LYS A 174 -10.19 -8.95 -0.54
C LYS A 174 -10.94 -9.24 -1.85
N LYS A 175 -11.90 -10.17 -1.80
CA LYS A 175 -12.69 -10.61 -2.97
C LYS A 175 -13.55 -9.51 -3.60
N LYS A 176 -13.74 -8.37 -2.90
CA LYS A 176 -14.46 -7.21 -3.44
C LYS A 176 -13.56 -6.27 -4.23
N TYR A 177 -12.25 -6.35 -4.02
CA TYR A 177 -11.27 -5.43 -4.60
C TYR A 177 -10.44 -6.07 -5.71
N VAL A 178 -10.13 -7.36 -5.59
CA VAL A 178 -9.42 -8.14 -6.61
C VAL A 178 -10.44 -9.11 -7.20
N ASN A 179 -10.78 -8.92 -8.48
CA ASN A 179 -11.66 -9.80 -9.26
C ASN A 179 -10.87 -10.91 -9.94
#